data_AF-A0A841AP48-F1
#
_entry.id   AF-A0A841AP48-F1
#
_cell.length_a   1.000
_cell.length_b   1.000
_cell.length_c   1.000
_cell.angle_alpha   90.00
_cell.angle_beta   90.00
_cell.angle_gamma   90.00
#
_symmetry.space_group_name_H-M   'P 1'
#
loop_
_entity.id
_entity.type
_entity.pdbx_description
1 polymer ?
#
loop_
_entity_poly.entity_id
_entity_poly.type
_entity_poly.pdbx_seq_one_letter_code
_entity_poly.pdbx_strand_id
1 'polypeptide(L)'
;MSLTLWIAIGATVTVVGTVWQVITSARTGLDSMRHFLAAQNSIVQREVGEAKNRFSRLRVVKRRRASQAVLAKAANLLDADELRLSQAYNRQAWGWGLVTLGAVIGAIAAWVDVAA
;
A
#
# COMPACT_ATOMS: atom_id res chain seq x y z
N MET A 1 -24.49 -23.16 28.23
CA MET A 1 -24.07 -22.69 26.89
C MET A 1 -23.34 -23.82 26.20
N SER A 2 -23.73 -24.17 24.97
CA SER A 2 -23.09 -25.25 24.20
C SER A 2 -21.76 -24.78 23.59
N LEU A 3 -20.84 -25.72 23.36
CA LEU A 3 -19.55 -25.48 22.70
C LEU A 3 -19.72 -24.86 21.30
N THR A 4 -20.77 -25.26 20.57
CA THR A 4 -21.13 -24.76 19.23
C THR A 4 -21.41 -23.27 19.22
N LEU A 5 -22.06 -22.73 20.25
CA LEU A 5 -22.34 -21.29 20.37
C LEU A 5 -21.03 -20.48 20.49
N TRP A 6 -20.04 -20.98 21.23
CA TRP A 6 -18.75 -20.32 21.36
C TRP A 6 -17.93 -20.35 20.05
N ILE A 7 -18.03 -21.44 19.29
CA ILE A 7 -17.41 -21.54 17.96
C ILE A 7 -18.02 -20.52 16.99
N ALA A 8 -19.34 -20.37 16.98
CA ALA A 8 -20.04 -19.39 16.13
C ALA A 8 -19.66 -17.93 16.48
N ILE A 9 -19.59 -17.61 17.77
CA ILE A 9 -19.13 -16.29 18.25
C ILE A 9 -17.68 -16.06 17.82
N GLY A 10 -16.79 -17.04 18.03
CA GLY A 10 -15.37 -16.96 17.65
C GLY A 10 -15.17 -16.76 16.14
N ALA A 11 -15.93 -17.47 15.31
CA ALA A 11 -15.90 -17.31 13.86
C ALA A 11 -16.38 -15.90 13.43
N THR A 12 -17.43 -15.38 14.08
CA THR A 12 -17.95 -14.03 13.81
C THR A 12 -16.93 -12.95 14.19
N VAL A 13 -16.28 -13.08 15.35
CA VAL A 13 -15.18 -12.19 15.78
C VAL A 13 -14.01 -12.25 14.80
N THR A 14 -13.70 -13.43 14.27
CA THR A 14 -12.64 -13.62 13.26
C THR A 14 -12.97 -12.86 11.98
N VAL A 15 -14.20 -12.96 11.47
CA VAL A 15 -14.66 -12.19 10.28
C VAL A 15 -14.51 -10.69 10.51
N VAL A 16 -14.98 -10.19 11.66
CA VAL A 16 -14.86 -8.76 12.00
C VAL A 16 -13.38 -8.34 12.07
N GLY A 17 -12.54 -9.17 12.69
CA GLY A 17 -11.10 -8.92 12.79
C GLY A 17 -10.40 -8.88 11.43
N THR A 18 -10.71 -9.81 10.52
CA THR A 18 -10.09 -9.85 9.19
C THR A 18 -10.54 -8.68 8.32
N VAL A 19 -11.83 -8.32 8.37
CA VAL A 19 -12.36 -7.13 7.69
C VAL A 19 -11.67 -5.86 8.20
N TRP A 20 -11.51 -5.73 9.51
CA TRP A 20 -10.78 -4.61 10.10
C TRP A 20 -9.33 -4.54 9.63
N GLN A 21 -8.62 -5.67 9.57
CA GLN A 21 -7.25 -5.77 9.07
C GLN A 21 -7.14 -5.36 7.60
N VAL A 22 -8.10 -5.73 6.75
CA VAL A 22 -8.16 -5.29 5.35
C VAL A 22 -8.29 -3.77 5.25
N ILE A 23 -9.24 -3.18 6.00
CA ILE A 23 -9.50 -1.73 5.96
C ILE A 23 -8.29 -0.94 6.47
N THR A 24 -7.70 -1.37 7.58
CA THR A 24 -6.53 -0.70 8.17
C THR A 24 -5.30 -0.84 7.29
N SER A 25 -5.08 -2.00 6.67
CA SER A 25 -3.99 -2.21 5.70
C SER A 25 -4.17 -1.31 4.47
N ALA A 26 -5.40 -1.18 3.95
CA ALA A 26 -5.71 -0.28 2.84
C ALA A 26 -5.43 1.20 3.20
N ARG A 27 -5.86 1.65 4.39
CA ARG A 27 -5.58 3.01 4.87
C ARG A 27 -4.09 3.27 5.05
N THR A 28 -3.37 2.33 5.65
CA THR A 28 -1.92 2.42 5.87
C THR A 28 -1.16 2.44 4.53
N GLY A 29 -1.60 1.62 3.56
CA GLY A 29 -1.09 1.65 2.19
C GLY A 29 -1.25 3.03 1.54
N LEU A 30 -2.45 3.62 1.62
CA LEU A 30 -2.73 4.95 1.05
C LEU A 30 -1.94 6.07 1.73
N ASP A 31 -1.84 6.08 3.07
CA ASP A 31 -1.06 7.10 3.79
C ASP A 31 0.44 6.97 3.52
N SER A 32 0.96 5.74 3.46
CA SER A 32 2.37 5.50 3.11
C SER A 32 2.70 6.02 1.70
N MET A 33 1.81 5.82 0.73
CA MET A 33 1.96 6.37 -0.62
C MET A 33 1.94 7.90 -0.62
N ARG A 34 1.08 8.51 0.19
CA ARG A 34 1.01 9.98 0.29
C ARG A 34 2.29 10.60 0.85
N HIS A 35 2.84 10.03 1.91
CA HIS A 35 4.11 10.48 2.50
C HIS A 35 5.29 10.21 1.56
N PHE A 36 5.26 9.11 0.82
CA PHE A 36 6.26 8.77 -0.18
C PHE A 36 6.28 9.79 -1.32
N LEU A 37 5.12 10.15 -1.90
CA LEU A 37 5.01 11.18 -2.93
C LEU A 37 5.47 12.57 -2.44
N ALA A 38 5.19 12.91 -1.18
CA ALA A 38 5.64 14.16 -0.58
C ALA A 38 7.17 14.19 -0.39
N ALA A 39 7.75 13.11 0.13
CA ALA A 39 9.20 12.96 0.29
C ALA A 39 9.91 12.99 -1.07
N GLN A 40 9.36 12.29 -2.06
CA GLN A 40 9.84 12.28 -3.44
C GLN A 40 9.86 13.69 -4.05
N ASN A 41 8.77 14.45 -3.92
CA ASN A 41 8.72 15.83 -4.41
C ASN A 41 9.83 16.70 -3.79
N SER A 42 10.11 16.52 -2.50
CA SER A 42 11.16 17.27 -1.82
C SER A 42 12.58 16.91 -2.32
N ILE A 43 12.86 15.62 -2.56
CA ILE A 43 14.16 15.14 -3.05
C ILE A 43 14.37 15.59 -4.50
N VAL A 44 13.35 15.45 -5.36
CA VAL A 44 13.40 15.88 -6.76
C VAL A 44 13.61 17.39 -6.85
N GLN A 45 12.93 18.19 -6.02
CA GLN A 45 13.16 19.64 -6.00
C GLN A 45 14.59 20.00 -5.58
N ARG A 46 15.14 19.29 -4.59
CA ARG A 46 16.51 19.50 -4.10
C ARG A 46 17.54 19.17 -5.18
N GLU A 47 17.45 17.99 -5.79
CA GLU A 47 18.38 17.57 -6.84
C GLU A 47 18.23 18.40 -8.13
N VAL A 48 17.01 18.76 -8.53
CA VAL A 48 16.78 19.67 -9.66
C VAL A 48 17.33 21.07 -9.35
N GLY A 49 17.23 21.53 -8.10
CA GLY A 49 17.83 22.78 -7.64
C GLY A 49 19.35 22.77 -7.75
N GLU A 50 20.00 21.71 -7.27
CA GLU A 50 21.44 21.50 -7.36
C GLU A 50 21.92 21.37 -8.81
N ALA A 51 21.21 20.60 -9.64
CA ALA A 51 21.51 20.45 -11.06
C ALA A 51 21.34 21.77 -11.83
N LYS A 52 20.35 22.60 -11.46
CA LYS A 52 20.20 23.95 -12.00
C LYS A 52 21.35 24.85 -11.54
N ASN A 53 21.83 24.73 -10.31
CA ASN A 53 22.91 25.57 -9.79
C ASN A 53 24.29 25.24 -10.39
N ARG A 54 24.50 24.04 -10.93
CA ARG A 54 25.72 23.68 -11.68
C ARG A 54 25.97 24.47 -12.96
N PHE A 55 24.95 25.13 -13.51
CA PHE A 55 25.07 25.86 -14.77
C PHE A 55 24.57 27.29 -14.63
N SER A 56 25.33 28.25 -15.19
CA SER A 56 24.94 29.67 -15.26
C SER A 56 23.54 29.85 -15.86
N ARG A 57 22.79 30.83 -15.35
CA ARG A 57 21.41 31.15 -15.77
C ARG A 57 21.30 31.42 -17.28
N LEU A 58 22.37 31.89 -17.92
CA LEU A 58 22.42 32.14 -19.36
C LEU A 58 22.44 30.84 -20.21
N ARG A 59 22.77 29.69 -19.62
CA ARG A 59 22.82 28.38 -20.32
C ARG A 59 21.54 27.56 -20.06
N VAL A 60 20.40 28.15 -20.43
CA VAL A 60 19.05 27.59 -20.20
C VAL A 60 18.89 26.18 -20.76
N VAL A 61 19.41 25.91 -21.97
CA VAL A 61 19.30 24.59 -22.61
C VAL A 61 20.08 23.51 -21.85
N LYS A 62 21.28 23.81 -21.35
CA LYS A 62 22.08 22.87 -20.55
C LYS A 62 21.46 22.62 -19.17
N ARG A 63 20.91 23.66 -18.53
CA ARG A 63 20.11 23.52 -17.30
C ARG A 63 18.93 22.59 -17.49
N ARG A 64 18.17 22.78 -18.58
CA ARG A 64 16.98 21.97 -18.88
C ARG A 64 17.32 20.50 -19.10
N ARG A 65 18.38 20.21 -19.86
CA ARG A 65 18.87 18.84 -20.07
C ARG A 65 19.34 18.18 -18.77
N ALA A 66 20.08 18.92 -17.93
CA ALA A 66 20.54 18.41 -16.64
C ALA A 66 19.37 18.10 -15.69
N SER A 67 18.36 18.98 -15.61
CA SER A 67 17.16 18.71 -14.81
C SER A 67 16.35 17.54 -15.37
N GLN A 68 16.24 17.40 -16.69
CA GLN A 68 15.52 16.28 -17.31
C GLN A 68 16.24 14.94 -17.09
N ALA A 69 17.58 14.92 -17.11
CA ALA A 69 18.35 13.72 -16.82
C ALA A 69 18.19 13.25 -15.37
N VAL A 70 18.13 14.19 -14.41
CA VAL A 70 17.83 13.90 -13.00
C VAL A 70 16.40 13.37 -12.85
N LEU A 71 15.42 14.01 -13.50
CA LEU A 71 14.03 13.54 -13.50
C LEU A 71 13.89 12.14 -14.10
N ALA A 72 14.59 11.83 -15.19
CA ALA A 72 14.56 10.50 -15.82
C ALA A 72 15.22 9.41 -14.94
N LYS A 73 16.34 9.73 -14.28
CA LYS A 73 16.99 8.82 -13.32
C LYS A 73 16.12 8.58 -12.09
N ALA A 74 15.49 9.63 -11.57
CA ALA A 74 14.54 9.52 -10.48
C ALA A 74 13.37 8.63 -10.91
N ALA A 75 12.74 8.90 -12.05
CA ALA A 75 11.61 8.12 -12.56
C ALA A 75 11.90 6.61 -12.65
N ASN A 76 13.08 6.22 -13.13
CA ASN A 76 13.45 4.80 -13.24
C ASN A 76 13.71 4.11 -11.89
N LEU A 77 14.27 4.81 -10.90
CA LEU A 77 14.45 4.27 -9.54
C LEU A 77 13.12 4.19 -8.79
N LEU A 78 12.23 5.15 -9.08
CA LEU A 78 10.87 5.21 -8.53
C LEU A 78 9.98 4.07 -9.02
N ASP A 79 10.04 3.76 -10.31
CA ASP A 79 9.21 2.71 -10.92
C ASP A 79 9.47 1.35 -10.26
N ALA A 80 10.73 1.01 -9.96
CA ALA A 80 11.09 -0.31 -9.42
C ALA A 80 10.65 -0.52 -7.96
N ASP A 81 10.81 0.48 -7.10
CA ASP A 81 10.44 0.37 -5.68
C ASP A 81 8.94 0.58 -5.45
N GLU A 82 8.26 1.42 -6.25
CA GLU A 82 6.80 1.47 -6.29
C GLU A 82 6.20 0.16 -6.78
N LEU A 83 6.81 -0.49 -7.80
CA LEU A 83 6.36 -1.82 -8.24
C LEU A 83 6.45 -2.85 -7.11
N ARG A 84 7.50 -2.80 -6.29
CA ARG A 84 7.68 -3.72 -5.15
C ARG A 84 6.65 -3.47 -4.05
N LEU A 85 6.41 -2.21 -3.69
CA LEU A 85 5.40 -1.83 -2.69
C LEU A 85 3.99 -2.18 -3.18
N SER A 86 3.68 -1.90 -4.44
CA SER A 86 2.44 -2.29 -5.12
C SER A 86 2.24 -3.81 -5.10
N GLN A 87 3.27 -4.57 -5.49
CA GLN A 87 3.21 -6.03 -5.48
C GLN A 87 3.05 -6.60 -4.06
N ALA A 88 3.73 -6.03 -3.07
CA ALA A 88 3.61 -6.43 -1.67
C ALA A 88 2.20 -6.14 -1.12
N TYR A 89 1.65 -4.95 -1.40
CA TYR A 89 0.27 -4.60 -1.06
C TYR A 89 -0.73 -5.54 -1.74
N ASN A 90 -0.54 -5.81 -3.03
CA ASN A 90 -1.44 -6.69 -3.78
C ASN A 90 -1.41 -8.12 -3.21
N ARG A 91 -0.22 -8.66 -2.89
CA ARG A 91 -0.11 -9.97 -2.20
C ARG A 91 -0.79 -9.98 -0.83
N GLN A 92 -0.63 -8.92 -0.05
CA GLN A 92 -1.31 -8.79 1.26
C GLN A 92 -2.83 -8.71 1.09
N ALA A 93 -3.32 -7.93 0.12
CA ALA A 93 -4.75 -7.81 -0.16
C ALA A 93 -5.36 -9.16 -0.58
N TRP A 94 -4.69 -9.91 -1.46
CA TRP A 94 -5.11 -11.27 -1.83
C TRP A 94 -5.07 -12.24 -0.65
N GLY A 95 -4.02 -12.19 0.18
CA GLY A 95 -3.89 -13.02 1.37
C GLY A 95 -5.03 -12.77 2.37
N TRP A 96 -5.30 -11.50 2.71
CA TRP A 96 -6.39 -11.14 3.61
C TRP A 96 -7.78 -11.38 3.00
N GLY A 97 -7.92 -11.23 1.68
CA GLY A 97 -9.16 -11.56 0.96
C GLY A 97 -9.51 -13.05 1.09
N LEU A 98 -8.54 -13.94 0.89
CA LEU A 98 -8.72 -15.38 1.07
C LEU A 98 -9.05 -15.76 2.52
N VAL A 99 -8.34 -15.18 3.49
CA VAL A 99 -8.61 -15.41 4.93
C VAL A 99 -10.02 -14.96 5.31
N THR A 100 -10.45 -13.78 4.82
CA THR A 100 -11.79 -13.25 5.10
C THR A 100 -12.86 -14.15 4.50
N LEU A 101 -12.68 -14.62 3.25
CA LEU A 101 -13.61 -15.55 2.61
C LEU A 101 -13.76 -16.84 3.42
N GLY A 102 -12.64 -17.44 3.85
CA GLY A 102 -12.65 -18.65 4.67
C GLY A 102 -13.33 -18.44 6.03
N ALA A 103 -13.07 -17.31 6.68
CA ALA A 103 -13.70 -16.95 7.95
C ALA A 103 -15.23 -16.78 7.79
N VAL A 104 -15.69 -16.16 6.70
CA VAL A 104 -17.13 -16.00 6.43
C VAL A 104 -17.81 -17.35 6.22
N ILE A 105 -17.22 -18.23 5.40
CA ILE A 105 -17.76 -19.57 5.17
C ILE A 105 -17.81 -20.36 6.48
N GLY A 106 -16.75 -20.32 7.29
CA GLY A 106 -16.70 -20.98 8.59
C GLY A 106 -17.73 -20.44 9.59
N ALA A 107 -17.94 -19.12 9.60
CA ALA A 107 -18.96 -18.49 10.44
C ALA A 107 -20.37 -18.93 10.04
N ILE A 108 -20.68 -18.98 8.74
CA ILE A 108 -21.98 -19.46 8.24
C ILE A 108 -22.21 -20.91 8.68
N ALA A 109 -21.23 -21.79 8.48
CA ALA A 109 -21.33 -23.20 8.88
C ALA A 109 -21.57 -23.35 10.39
N ALA A 110 -20.82 -22.61 11.22
CA ALA A 110 -20.97 -22.66 12.67
C ALA A 110 -22.35 -22.16 13.14
N TRP A 111 -22.92 -21.13 12.49
CA TRP A 111 -24.27 -20.64 12.82
C TRP A 111 -25.37 -21.61 12.36
N VAL A 112 -25.18 -22.31 11.24
CA VAL A 112 -26.07 -23.38 10.80
C VAL A 112 -26.10 -24.52 11.82
N ASP A 113 -24.93 -24.95 12.30
CA ASP A 113 -24.81 -26.01 13.32
C ASP A 113 -25.39 -25.62 14.69
N VAL A 114 -25.46 -24.32 15.01
CA VAL A 114 -26.12 -23.82 16.23
C VAL A 114 -27.65 -23.80 16.10
N ALA A 115 -28.15 -23.63 14.88
CA ALA A 115 -29.59 -23.55 14.59
C ALA A 115 -30.25 -24.93 14.36
N ALA A 116 -29.46 -25.98 14.15
CA ALA A 116 -29.87 -27.37 14.03
C ALA A 116 -30.01 -28.05 15.41
#